data_AF-A0A7X8WWD2-F1
#
_entry.id   AF-A0A7X8WWD2-F1
#
_cell.length_a   1.000
_cell.length_b   1.000
_cell.length_c   1.000
_cell.angle_alpha   90.00
_cell.angle_beta   90.00
_cell.angle_gamma   90.00
#
_symmetry.space_group_name_H-M   'P 1'
#
loop_
_entity.id
_entity.type
_entity.pdbx_description
1 polymer ?
#
loop_
_entity_poly.entity_id
_entity_poly.type
_entity_poly.pdbx_seq_one_letter_code
_entity_poly.pdbx_strand_id
1 'polypeptide(L)'
;FFELRKDPIKLLPIIEPETSIIDLSQYKNDEQLTKALLYSYDPLEDSTQLKKNPHKFYYLRSHYPLRREYKAYTIVHADHKTVTLAKELGFNNK
;
A
#
# COMPACT_ATOMS: atom_id res chain seq x y z
N PHE A 1 6.86 36.88 3.05
CA PHE A 1 5.67 36.40 3.76
C PHE A 1 5.01 35.35 2.86
N PHE A 2 4.75 34.13 3.35
CA PHE A 2 4.03 33.13 2.54
C PHE A 2 2.54 33.50 2.55
N GLU A 3 1.98 33.79 1.37
CA GLU A 3 0.56 34.16 1.17
C GLU A 3 -0.35 32.93 1.29
N LEU A 4 -0.34 32.28 2.45
CA LEU A 4 -1.16 31.10 2.70
C LEU A 4 -2.63 31.53 2.68
N ARG A 5 -3.36 31.09 1.65
CA ARG A 5 -4.79 31.34 1.49
C ARG A 5 -5.57 30.66 2.62
N LYS A 6 -6.61 31.33 3.10
CA LYS A 6 -7.53 30.84 4.15
C LYS A 6 -8.77 30.16 3.59
N ASP A 7 -8.90 30.08 2.27
CA ASP A 7 -10.03 29.44 1.61
C ASP A 7 -10.08 27.95 1.96
N PRO A 8 -11.27 27.35 2.13
CA PRO A 8 -11.40 25.92 2.39
C PRO A 8 -10.75 25.10 1.27
N ILE A 9 -9.85 24.20 1.63
CA ILE A 9 -9.25 23.28 0.67
C ILE A 9 -10.32 22.30 0.22
N LYS A 10 -10.65 22.31 -1.07
CA LYS A 10 -11.51 21.29 -1.68
C LYS A 10 -10.75 19.97 -1.70
N LEU A 11 -11.15 19.02 -0.86
CA LEU A 11 -10.58 17.68 -0.85
C LEU A 11 -10.98 16.96 -2.14
N LEU A 12 -9.98 16.38 -2.82
CA LEU A 12 -10.21 15.48 -3.95
C LEU A 12 -10.72 14.12 -3.42
N PRO A 13 -11.56 13.40 -4.19
CA PRO A 13 -11.95 12.05 -3.81
C PRO A 13 -10.72 11.15 -3.74
N ILE A 14 -10.70 10.25 -2.75
CA ILE A 14 -9.63 9.27 -2.60
C ILE A 14 -9.71 8.32 -3.81
N ILE A 15 -8.63 8.24 -4.56
CA ILE A 15 -8.52 7.26 -5.65
C ILE A 15 -8.33 5.91 -4.97
N GLU A 16 -9.27 4.98 -5.15
CA GLU A 16 -9.12 3.60 -4.66
C GLU A 16 -8.03 2.84 -5.44
N PRO A 17 -7.42 1.78 -4.90
CA PRO A 17 -6.57 0.90 -5.68
C PRO A 17 -7.41 0.23 -6.79
N GLU A 18 -6.77 -0.13 -7.91
CA GLU A 18 -7.44 -0.87 -8.99
C GLU A 18 -8.09 -2.16 -8.49
N THR A 19 -7.47 -2.79 -7.49
CA THR A 19 -7.92 -4.00 -6.81
C THR A 19 -7.82 -3.82 -5.30
N SER A 20 -8.97 -3.65 -4.64
CA SER A 20 -9.06 -3.54 -3.18
C SER A 20 -9.21 -4.89 -2.47
N ILE A 21 -9.42 -5.99 -3.20
CA ILE A 21 -9.58 -7.33 -2.62
C ILE A 21 -8.30 -8.13 -2.82
N ILE A 22 -7.74 -8.66 -1.74
CA ILE A 22 -6.58 -9.56 -1.75
C ILE A 22 -7.06 -10.96 -1.40
N ASP A 23 -7.12 -11.85 -2.39
CA ASP A 23 -7.46 -13.26 -2.20
C ASP A 23 -6.23 -14.08 -1.82
N LEU A 24 -6.27 -14.67 -0.62
CA LEU A 24 -5.15 -15.42 -0.05
C LEU A 24 -5.31 -16.95 -0.17
N SER A 25 -6.38 -17.43 -0.84
CA SER A 25 -6.69 -18.86 -0.99
C SER A 25 -5.58 -19.68 -1.65
N GLN A 26 -4.79 -19.06 -2.53
CA GLN A 26 -3.69 -19.70 -3.24
C GLN A 26 -2.40 -19.83 -2.42
N TYR A 27 -2.30 -19.17 -1.26
CA TYR A 27 -1.08 -19.14 -0.46
C TYR A 27 -1.19 -20.02 0.78
N LYS A 28 -0.07 -20.65 1.15
CA LYS A 28 0.06 -21.38 2.41
C LYS A 28 -0.10 -20.43 3.59
N ASN A 29 -0.73 -20.88 4.68
CA ASN A 29 -1.02 -20.07 5.86
C ASN A 29 0.18 -19.22 6.34
N ASP A 30 1.39 -19.81 6.41
CA ASP A 30 2.59 -19.10 6.87
C ASP A 30 3.07 -17.99 5.92
N GLU A 31 2.61 -17.98 4.66
CA GLU A 31 2.98 -16.99 3.65
C GLU A 31 1.90 -15.91 3.47
N GLN A 32 0.66 -16.17 3.88
CA GLN A 32 -0.50 -15.33 3.58
C GLN A 32 -0.34 -13.88 4.03
N LEU A 33 0.11 -13.66 5.27
CA LEU A 33 0.33 -12.31 5.79
C LEU A 33 1.38 -11.55 4.97
N THR A 34 2.51 -12.18 4.69
CA THR A 34 3.59 -11.60 3.88
C THR A 34 3.08 -11.23 2.49
N LYS A 35 2.25 -12.07 1.88
CA LYS A 35 1.65 -11.79 0.57
C LYS A 35 0.70 -10.60 0.61
N ALA A 36 -0.15 -10.47 1.63
CA ALA A 36 -1.01 -9.31 1.79
C ALA A 36 -0.21 -8.00 1.95
N LEU A 37 0.86 -8.03 2.76
CA LEU A 37 1.74 -6.87 2.96
C LEU A 37 2.41 -6.45 1.64
N LEU A 38 3.07 -7.39 0.95
CA LEU A 38 3.77 -7.10 -0.31
C LEU A 38 2.82 -6.69 -1.44
N TYR A 39 1.57 -7.17 -1.44
CA TYR A 39 0.56 -6.73 -2.39
C TYR A 39 0.21 -5.25 -2.21
N SER A 40 0.12 -4.79 -0.96
CA SER A 40 -0.18 -3.37 -0.68
C SER A 40 1.01 -2.45 -0.99
N TYR A 41 2.23 -2.93 -0.74
CA TYR A 41 3.47 -2.21 -1.06
C TYR A 41 4.70 -3.15 -1.02
N ASP A 42 5.40 -3.28 -2.14
CA ASP A 42 6.71 -3.93 -2.22
C ASP A 42 7.86 -2.90 -2.29
N PRO A 43 8.67 -2.73 -1.23
CA PRO A 43 9.79 -1.80 -1.21
C PRO A 43 10.99 -2.26 -2.06
N LEU A 44 11.04 -3.52 -2.51
CA LEU A 44 12.15 -4.04 -3.31
C LEU A 44 12.21 -3.39 -4.69
N GLU A 45 11.07 -3.04 -5.26
CA GLU A 45 11.02 -2.35 -6.55
C GLU A 45 11.73 -0.98 -6.46
N ASP A 46 11.39 -0.18 -5.46
CA ASP A 46 12.04 1.10 -5.18
C ASP A 46 13.54 0.96 -4.94
N SER A 47 13.90 0.00 -4.08
CA SER A 47 15.29 -0.29 -3.75
C SER A 47 16.08 -0.63 -5.00
N THR A 48 15.50 -1.44 -5.89
CA THR A 48 16.11 -1.86 -7.15
C THR A 48 16.27 -0.68 -8.11
N GLN A 49 15.22 0.13 -8.28
CA GLN A 49 15.27 1.30 -9.16
C GLN A 49 16.31 2.34 -8.70
N LEU A 50 16.37 2.60 -7.40
CA LEU A 50 17.31 3.53 -6.80
C LEU A 50 18.75 3.02 -6.89
N LYS A 51 19.01 1.76 -6.54
CA LYS A 51 20.35 1.16 -6.67
C LYS A 51 20.84 1.15 -8.13
N LYS A 52 19.95 0.91 -9.08
CA LYS A 52 20.28 0.94 -10.51
C LYS A 52 20.54 2.35 -11.03
N ASN A 53 19.90 3.38 -10.46
CA ASN A 53 19.98 4.76 -10.94
C ASN A 53 20.12 5.78 -9.78
N PRO A 54 21.20 5.75 -8.99
CA PRO A 54 21.32 6.61 -7.80
C PRO A 54 21.31 8.11 -8.12
N HIS A 55 21.83 8.50 -9.29
CA HIS A 55 21.80 9.88 -9.78
C HIS A 55 20.38 10.41 -10.07
N LYS A 56 19.38 9.52 -10.21
CA LYS A 56 17.97 9.88 -10.44
C LYS A 56 17.18 10.06 -9.13
N PHE A 57 17.82 10.15 -7.98
CA PHE A 57 17.15 10.26 -6.67
C PHE A 57 16.01 11.28 -6.65
N TYR A 58 16.25 12.52 -7.10
CA TYR A 58 15.22 13.57 -7.12
C TYR A 58 14.06 13.22 -8.06
N TYR A 59 14.39 12.68 -9.24
CA TYR A 59 13.39 12.24 -10.22
C TYR A 59 12.51 11.13 -9.65
N LEU A 60 13.10 10.08 -9.08
CA LEU A 60 12.37 8.94 -8.50
C LEU A 60 11.43 9.40 -7.37
N ARG A 61 11.88 10.32 -6.52
CA ARG A 61 11.04 10.89 -5.45
C ARG A 61 9.90 11.76 -5.97
N SER A 62 10.14 12.49 -7.06
CA SER A 62 9.13 13.35 -7.67
C SER A 62 8.09 12.56 -8.46
N HIS A 63 8.35 11.29 -8.76
CA HIS A 63 7.51 10.42 -9.59
C HIS A 63 7.19 9.09 -8.88
N TYR A 64 7.02 9.11 -7.55
CA TYR A 64 6.57 7.91 -6.85
C TYR A 64 5.20 7.47 -7.37
N PRO A 65 5.00 6.16 -7.62
CA PRO A 65 3.67 5.65 -7.94
C PRO A 65 2.74 5.84 -6.73
N LEU A 66 1.44 5.92 -7.02
CA LEU A 66 0.44 6.12 -5.98
C LEU A 66 0.24 4.83 -5.17
N ARG A 67 0.81 4.78 -3.97
CA ARG A 67 0.68 3.65 -3.02
C ARG A 67 -0.57 3.80 -2.16
N ARG A 68 -1.06 2.69 -1.61
CA ARG A 68 -2.10 2.71 -0.59
C ARG A 68 -1.61 2.07 0.69
N GLU A 69 -2.25 2.46 1.77
CA GLU A 69 -2.08 1.83 3.07
C GLU A 69 -3.01 0.62 3.20
N TYR A 70 -2.75 -0.22 4.21
CA TYR A 70 -3.46 -1.49 4.42
C TYR A 70 -4.99 -1.35 4.47
N LYS A 71 -5.49 -0.22 4.98
CA LYS A 71 -6.93 0.07 5.08
C LYS A 71 -7.64 0.21 3.73
N ALA A 72 -6.90 0.41 2.64
CA ALA A 72 -7.49 0.39 1.29
C ALA A 72 -7.81 -1.02 0.79
N TYR A 73 -7.37 -2.06 1.52
CA TYR A 73 -7.49 -3.45 1.10
C TYR A 73 -8.36 -4.27 2.05
N THR A 74 -9.10 -5.21 1.48
CA THR A 74 -9.85 -6.27 2.16
C THR A 74 -9.20 -7.61 1.87
N ILE A 75 -8.75 -8.30 2.90
CA ILE A 75 -8.24 -9.68 2.77
C ILE A 75 -9.41 -10.69 2.82
N VAL A 76 -9.34 -11.73 1.99
CA VAL A 76 -10.31 -12.83 1.96
C VAL A 76 -9.60 -14.19 1.90
N HIS A 77 -10.27 -15.24 2.39
CA HIS A 77 -9.78 -16.63 2.43
C HIS A 77 -8.45 -16.82 3.18
N ALA A 78 -8.19 -15.96 4.17
CA ALA A 78 -7.03 -16.06 5.04
C ALA A 78 -7.30 -16.98 6.22
N ASP A 79 -6.25 -17.61 6.74
CA ASP A 79 -6.33 -18.38 7.97
C ASP A 79 -6.56 -17.46 9.19
N HIS A 80 -7.06 -18.02 10.28
CA HIS A 80 -7.45 -17.27 11.47
C HIS A 80 -6.31 -16.41 12.06
N LYS A 81 -5.07 -16.93 12.05
CA LYS A 81 -3.91 -16.20 12.56
C LYS A 81 -3.61 -15.00 11.65
N THR A 82 -3.63 -15.20 10.33
CA THR A 82 -3.43 -14.12 9.36
C THR A 82 -4.52 -13.05 9.47
N VAL A 83 -5.79 -13.44 9.59
CA VAL A 83 -6.90 -12.47 9.77
C VAL A 83 -6.69 -11.60 11.01
N THR A 84 -6.30 -12.21 12.13
CA THR A 84 -6.07 -11.50 13.39
C THR A 84 -4.94 -10.47 13.25
N LEU A 85 -3.78 -10.90 12.75
CA LEU A 85 -2.62 -10.03 12.57
C LEU A 85 -2.84 -8.93 11.53
N ALA A 86 -3.48 -9.27 10.40
CA ALA A 86 -3.77 -8.29 9.36
C ALA A 86 -4.75 -7.22 9.85
N LYS A 87 -5.73 -7.59 10.69
CA LYS A 87 -6.63 -6.63 11.32
C LYS A 87 -5.89 -5.67 12.27
N GLU A 88 -4.96 -6.18 13.07
CA GLU A 88 -4.11 -5.35 13.94
C GLU A 88 -3.24 -4.36 13.15
N LEU A 89 -2.79 -4.78 11.96
CA LEU A 89 -2.05 -3.91 11.04
C LEU A 89 -2.95 -2.88 10.34
N GLY A 90 -4.27 -3.09 10.29
CA GLY A 90 -5.23 -2.15 9.72
C GLY A 90 -5.80 -2.54 8.36
N PHE A 91 -5.64 -3.80 7.93
CA PHE A 91 -6.40 -4.33 6.81
C PHE A 91 -7.88 -4.45 7.17
N ASN A 92 -8.75 -4.32 6.17
CA ASN A 92 -10.13 -4.77 6.31
C ASN A 92 -10.20 -6.29 6.13
N ASN A 93 -11.18 -6.93 6.75
CA ASN A 93 -11.46 -8.36 6.59
C ASN A 93 -12.96 -8.56 6.33
N LYS A 94 -13.29 -9.58 5.53
CA LYS A 94 -14.66 -10.06 5.31
C LYS A 94 -14.79 -11.50 5.78
#